data_AF-A0A960E390-F1
#
_entry.id   AF-A0A960E390-F1
#
_cell.length_a   1.000
_cell.length_b   1.000
_cell.length_c   1.000
_cell.angle_alpha   90.00
_cell.angle_beta   90.00
_cell.angle_gamma   90.00
#
_symmetry.space_group_name_H-M   'P 1'
#
loop_
_entity.id
_entity.type
_entity.pdbx_description
1 polymer ?
#
loop_
_entity_poly.entity_id
_entity_poly.type
_entity_poly.pdbx_seq_one_letter_code
_entity_poly.pdbx_strand_id
1 'polypeptide(L)'
;MYGASIPAAVGGRELPLVEVVDVWAELARADGSIGWVAFAMDVGSAYFGAYLPDDGVADLFGDGLPRLAGQFAPNGTATADGDDWVVSGDYRFGSGIEVADWAGAGFLAAPPGGGDPVYLFGCTPV
;
A
#
# COMPACT_ATOMS: atom_id res chain seq x y z
N MET A 1 11.83 -3.47 -13.10
CA MET A 1 12.54 -3.46 -11.81
C MET A 1 11.49 -3.20 -10.75
N TYR A 2 11.10 -4.22 -9.98
CA TYR A 2 10.07 -4.09 -8.95
C TYR A 2 10.72 -3.97 -7.57
N GLY A 3 10.12 -3.20 -6.66
CA GLY A 3 10.62 -3.01 -5.28
C GLY A 3 11.82 -2.08 -5.14
N ALA A 4 11.82 -0.94 -5.83
CA ALA A 4 12.90 0.04 -5.77
C ALA A 4 13.01 0.71 -4.40
N SER A 5 11.89 1.18 -3.83
CA SER A 5 11.85 1.82 -2.51
C SER A 5 11.47 0.89 -1.35
N ILE A 6 11.07 -0.34 -1.65
CA ILE A 6 10.67 -1.31 -0.63
C ILE A 6 11.88 -1.65 0.28
N PRO A 7 11.71 -1.72 1.63
CA PRO A 7 12.78 -2.07 2.54
C PRO A 7 13.46 -3.41 2.22
N ALA A 8 14.78 -3.47 2.38
CA ALA A 8 15.57 -4.67 2.15
C ALA A 8 15.21 -5.79 3.14
N ALA A 9 14.76 -5.41 4.35
CA ALA A 9 14.28 -6.34 5.37
C ALA A 9 13.11 -7.24 4.90
N VAL A 10 12.32 -6.77 3.93
CA VAL A 10 11.19 -7.51 3.35
C VAL A 10 11.45 -7.92 1.89
N GLY A 11 12.71 -7.94 1.47
CA GLY A 11 13.14 -8.40 0.13
C GLY A 11 13.16 -7.33 -0.95
N GLY A 12 12.97 -6.06 -0.58
CA GLY A 12 13.10 -4.92 -1.50
C GLY A 12 14.55 -4.51 -1.76
N ARG A 13 14.73 -3.43 -2.53
CA ARG A 13 16.06 -2.90 -2.88
C ARG A 13 16.52 -1.77 -1.98
N GLU A 14 15.59 -1.10 -1.31
CA GLU A 14 15.85 0.03 -0.41
C GLU A 14 16.81 1.06 -1.03
N LEU A 15 16.58 1.42 -2.30
CA LEU A 15 17.43 2.35 -3.02
C LEU A 15 17.33 3.77 -2.43
N PRO A 16 18.39 4.59 -2.57
CA PRO A 16 18.30 6.01 -2.27
C PRO A 16 17.16 6.68 -3.04
N LEU A 17 16.45 7.61 -2.41
CA LEU A 17 15.25 8.25 -2.99
C LEU A 17 15.49 8.84 -4.39
N VAL A 18 16.66 9.44 -4.64
CA VAL A 18 17.00 9.99 -5.96
C VAL A 18 17.02 8.88 -7.02
N GLU A 19 17.63 7.73 -6.72
CA GLU A 19 17.68 6.58 -7.64
C GLU A 19 16.30 5.96 -7.86
N VAL A 20 15.46 5.91 -6.82
CA VAL A 20 14.06 5.47 -6.93
C VAL A 20 13.29 6.36 -7.90
N VAL A 21 13.42 7.69 -7.76
CA VAL A 21 12.76 8.65 -8.64
C VAL A 21 13.26 8.52 -10.09
N ASP A 22 14.56 8.31 -10.28
CA ASP A 22 15.13 8.08 -11.62
C ASP A 22 14.53 6.82 -12.28
N VAL A 23 14.35 5.73 -11.52
CA VAL A 23 13.70 4.50 -12.01
C VAL A 23 12.27 4.78 -12.48
N TRP A 24 11.46 5.48 -11.66
CA TRP A 24 10.08 5.82 -12.04
C TRP A 24 10.03 6.78 -13.24
N ALA A 25 10.93 7.75 -13.30
CA ALA A 25 11.03 8.71 -14.41
C ALA A 25 11.38 8.01 -15.72
N GLU A 26 12.30 7.05 -15.71
CA GLU A 26 12.66 6.28 -16.91
C GLU A 26 11.50 5.40 -17.41
N LEU A 27 10.72 4.81 -16.51
CA LEU A 27 9.50 4.08 -16.86
C LEU A 27 8.46 5.03 -17.48
N ALA A 28 8.22 6.18 -16.84
CA ALA A 28 7.28 7.18 -17.31
C ALA A 28 7.66 7.78 -18.67
N ARG A 29 8.96 7.92 -18.95
CA ARG A 29 9.49 8.36 -20.24
C ARG A 29 9.14 7.39 -21.37
N ALA A 30 9.08 6.09 -21.08
CA ALA A 30 8.66 5.07 -22.04
C ALA A 30 7.13 5.03 -22.19
N ASP A 31 6.40 5.03 -21.07
CA ASP A 31 4.94 5.13 -21.03
C ASP A 31 4.49 5.70 -19.68
N GLY A 32 3.68 6.76 -19.71
CA GLY A 32 3.25 7.46 -18.50
C GLY A 32 2.40 6.61 -17.56
N SER A 33 1.59 5.69 -18.10
CA SER A 33 0.73 4.80 -17.30
C SER A 33 1.57 3.74 -16.59
N ILE A 34 2.57 3.16 -17.27
CA ILE A 34 3.51 2.22 -16.67
C ILE A 34 4.31 2.90 -15.55
N GLY A 35 4.82 4.11 -15.80
CA GLY A 35 5.53 4.89 -14.78
C GLY A 35 4.66 5.17 -13.55
N TRP A 36 3.42 5.60 -13.76
CA TRP A 36 2.48 5.88 -12.66
C TRP A 36 2.12 4.62 -11.85
N VAL A 37 1.80 3.51 -12.51
CA VAL A 37 1.46 2.25 -11.84
C VAL A 37 2.68 1.70 -11.07
N ALA A 38 3.87 1.73 -11.68
CA ALA A 38 5.08 1.29 -11.00
C ALA A 38 5.39 2.12 -9.75
N PHE A 39 5.27 3.44 -9.84
CA PHE A 39 5.38 4.34 -8.69
C PHE A 39 4.36 4.00 -7.60
N ALA A 40 3.08 3.92 -7.95
CA ALA A 40 2.00 3.73 -6.99
C ALA A 40 2.13 2.39 -6.24
N MET A 41 2.45 1.31 -6.96
CA MET A 41 2.63 -0.02 -6.37
C MET A 41 3.87 -0.10 -5.47
N ASP A 42 4.97 0.52 -5.91
CA ASP A 42 6.22 0.52 -5.16
C ASP A 42 6.08 1.27 -3.84
N VAL A 43 5.49 2.47 -3.86
CA VAL A 43 5.25 3.28 -2.65
C VAL A 43 4.26 2.62 -1.70
N GLY A 44 3.16 2.06 -2.22
CA GLY A 44 2.18 1.34 -1.39
C GLY A 44 2.82 0.15 -0.68
N SER A 45 3.56 -0.68 -1.41
CA SER A 45 4.27 -1.82 -0.85
C SER A 45 5.36 -1.39 0.14
N ALA A 46 6.12 -0.33 -0.16
CA ALA A 46 7.14 0.19 0.73
C ALA A 46 6.57 0.68 2.07
N TYR A 47 5.40 1.33 2.05
CA TYR A 47 4.70 1.72 3.28
C TYR A 47 4.37 0.51 4.15
N PHE A 48 3.67 -0.49 3.61
CA PHE A 48 3.28 -1.64 4.41
C PHE A 48 4.49 -2.48 4.85
N GLY A 49 5.52 -2.61 4.00
CA GLY A 49 6.78 -3.29 4.37
C GLY A 49 7.58 -2.59 5.45
N ALA A 50 7.35 -1.29 5.69
CA ALA A 50 8.02 -0.52 6.72
C ALA A 50 7.23 -0.41 8.04
N TYR A 51 5.89 -0.51 7.98
CA TYR A 51 5.02 -0.14 9.11
C TYR A 51 4.08 -1.24 9.59
N LEU A 52 3.93 -2.36 8.86
CA LEU A 52 3.16 -3.48 9.38
C LEU A 52 3.89 -4.16 10.55
N PRO A 53 3.14 -4.72 11.52
CA PRO A 53 3.70 -5.69 12.46
C PRO A 53 4.18 -6.96 11.74
N ASP A 54 5.02 -7.75 12.42
CA ASP A 54 5.71 -8.92 11.83
C ASP A 54 4.74 -9.94 11.19
N ASP A 55 3.57 -10.15 11.78
CA ASP A 55 2.51 -11.01 11.23
C ASP A 55 1.92 -10.44 9.94
N GLY A 56 1.60 -9.14 9.91
CA GLY A 56 1.15 -8.46 8.69
C GLY A 56 2.21 -8.46 7.59
N VAL A 57 3.49 -8.31 7.93
CA VAL A 57 4.60 -8.44 6.97
C VAL A 57 4.68 -9.86 6.43
N ALA A 58 4.56 -10.88 7.29
CA ALA A 58 4.58 -12.27 6.88
C ALA A 58 3.44 -12.62 5.92
N ASP A 59 2.24 -12.08 6.17
CA ASP A 59 1.08 -12.28 5.31
C ASP A 59 1.25 -11.58 3.94
N LEU A 60 1.67 -10.32 3.94
CA LEU A 60 1.75 -9.52 2.71
C LEU A 60 2.97 -9.87 1.84
N PHE A 61 4.12 -10.19 2.44
CA PHE A 61 5.38 -10.44 1.73
C PHE A 61 5.76 -11.93 1.68
N GLY A 62 4.94 -12.84 2.21
CA GLY A 62 5.24 -14.27 2.33
C GLY A 62 5.57 -14.96 1.01
N ASP A 63 4.92 -14.53 -0.09
CA ASP A 63 5.14 -15.04 -1.46
C ASP A 63 6.10 -14.17 -2.28
N GLY A 64 6.82 -13.25 -1.64
CA GLY A 64 7.72 -12.28 -2.24
C GLY A 64 7.14 -10.86 -2.26
N LEU A 65 7.68 -10.00 -3.12
CA LEU A 65 7.22 -8.62 -3.20
C LEU A 65 5.77 -8.55 -3.72
N PRO A 66 4.81 -8.02 -2.94
CA PRO A 66 3.40 -8.01 -3.31
C PRO A 66 3.16 -7.03 -4.44
N ARG A 67 2.19 -7.29 -5.32
CA ARG A 67 1.65 -6.28 -6.24
C ARG A 67 0.48 -5.58 -5.54
N LEU A 68 0.76 -4.47 -4.87
CA LEU A 68 -0.24 -3.73 -4.09
C LEU A 68 -0.74 -2.50 -4.85
N ALA A 69 -2.04 -2.43 -5.13
CA ALA A 69 -2.69 -1.23 -5.66
C ALA A 69 -3.65 -0.67 -4.61
N GLY A 70 -3.99 0.61 -4.65
CA GLY A 70 -4.90 1.14 -3.65
C GLY A 70 -5.10 2.64 -3.70
N GLN A 71 -6.01 3.12 -2.87
CA GLN A 71 -6.25 4.54 -2.66
C GLN A 71 -6.21 4.83 -1.15
N PHE A 72 -5.23 5.64 -0.77
CA PHE A 72 -4.93 5.90 0.64
C PHE A 72 -5.64 7.13 1.19
N ALA A 73 -6.29 7.96 0.35
CA ALA A 73 -7.20 8.98 0.85
C ALA A 73 -8.26 8.34 1.80
N PRO A 74 -8.68 9.03 2.88
CA PRO A 74 -9.60 8.48 3.88
C PRO A 74 -11.03 8.39 3.36
N ASN A 75 -11.26 7.58 2.34
CA ASN A 75 -12.55 7.41 1.69
C ASN A 75 -13.44 6.39 2.41
N GLY A 76 -12.84 5.52 3.22
CA GLY A 76 -13.57 4.55 4.03
C GLY A 76 -13.76 5.00 5.48
N THR A 77 -14.71 4.36 6.14
CA THR A 77 -14.85 4.37 7.60
C THR A 77 -14.61 2.97 8.13
N ALA A 78 -14.14 2.90 9.37
CA ALA A 78 -13.96 1.63 10.06
C ALA A 78 -14.61 1.64 11.45
N THR A 79 -15.25 0.53 11.78
CA THR A 79 -15.77 0.24 13.12
C THR A 79 -14.98 -0.89 13.75
N ALA A 80 -14.64 -0.76 15.03
CA ALA A 80 -13.92 -1.79 15.75
C ALA A 80 -14.77 -3.06 15.90
N ASP A 81 -14.14 -4.22 15.72
CA ASP A 81 -14.70 -5.55 15.99
C ASP A 81 -13.67 -6.37 16.75
N GLY A 82 -13.72 -6.33 18.08
CA GLY A 82 -12.66 -6.89 18.92
C GLY A 82 -11.34 -6.17 18.70
N ASP A 83 -10.32 -6.92 18.27
CA ASP A 83 -8.99 -6.41 17.93
C ASP A 83 -8.87 -6.01 16.44
N ASP A 84 -9.93 -6.24 15.65
CA ASP A 84 -9.97 -6.00 14.21
C ASP A 84 -10.78 -4.75 13.83
N TRP A 85 -10.69 -4.39 12.55
CA TRP A 85 -11.45 -3.31 11.93
C TRP A 85 -12.34 -3.84 10.80
N VAL A 86 -13.64 -3.54 10.87
CA VAL A 86 -14.55 -3.71 9.74
C VAL A 86 -14.57 -2.42 8.94
N VAL A 87 -13.98 -2.46 7.75
CA VAL A 87 -13.83 -1.29 6.87
C VAL A 87 -14.91 -1.29 5.79
N SER A 88 -15.54 -0.13 5.56
CA SER A 88 -16.47 0.09 4.46
C SER A 88 -16.15 1.41 3.75
N GLY A 89 -16.16 1.41 2.42
CA GLY A 89 -15.86 2.60 1.64
C GLY A 89 -15.91 2.37 0.13
N ASP A 90 -15.95 3.47 -0.61
CA ASP A 90 -15.86 3.48 -2.07
C ASP A 90 -14.54 4.11 -2.51
N TYR A 91 -13.71 3.30 -3.17
CA TYR A 91 -12.38 3.69 -3.65
C TYR A 91 -12.37 3.72 -5.17
N ARG A 92 -11.92 4.83 -5.77
CA ARG A 92 -12.01 5.10 -7.22
C ARG A 92 -10.67 5.15 -7.93
N PHE A 93 -9.57 5.21 -7.19
CA PHE A 93 -8.21 5.37 -7.74
C PHE A 93 -7.27 4.23 -7.35
N GLY A 94 -7.66 2.98 -7.65
CA GLY A 94 -6.79 1.80 -7.55
C GLY A 94 -5.91 1.64 -8.79
N SER A 95 -4.89 2.49 -8.99
CA SER A 95 -4.01 2.37 -10.15
C SER A 95 -3.27 1.03 -10.15
N GLY A 96 -3.43 0.25 -11.23
CA GLY A 96 -2.86 -1.10 -11.34
C GLY A 96 -3.69 -2.20 -10.66
N ILE A 97 -4.93 -1.92 -10.22
CA ILE A 97 -5.76 -2.90 -9.49
C ILE A 97 -6.06 -4.17 -10.28
N GLU A 98 -6.17 -4.10 -11.61
CA GLU A 98 -6.43 -5.28 -12.45
C GLU A 98 -5.26 -6.29 -12.47
N VAL A 99 -4.08 -5.88 -12.03
CA VAL A 99 -2.87 -6.72 -11.97
C VAL A 99 -2.30 -6.83 -10.55
N ALA A 100 -3.04 -6.35 -9.55
CA ALA A 100 -2.66 -6.40 -8.15
C ALA A 100 -3.11 -7.72 -7.49
N ASP A 101 -2.33 -8.18 -6.52
CA ASP A 101 -2.70 -9.28 -5.62
C ASP A 101 -3.27 -8.76 -4.29
N TRP A 102 -3.03 -7.48 -4.00
CA TRP A 102 -3.49 -6.82 -2.78
C TRP A 102 -4.08 -5.44 -3.07
N ALA A 103 -5.12 -5.09 -2.32
CA ALA A 103 -5.78 -3.80 -2.33
C ALA A 103 -5.50 -3.04 -1.02
N GLY A 104 -4.86 -1.87 -1.11
CA GLY A 104 -4.66 -0.93 0.00
C GLY A 104 -5.77 0.12 0.08
N ALA A 105 -6.18 0.46 1.30
CA ALA A 105 -7.26 1.40 1.56
C ALA A 105 -6.92 2.31 2.74
N GLY A 106 -7.21 3.61 2.58
CA GLY A 106 -7.22 4.56 3.69
C GLY A 106 -8.61 4.77 4.27
N PHE A 107 -8.72 4.85 5.59
CA PHE A 107 -10.00 5.00 6.29
C PHE A 107 -9.87 5.76 7.61
N LEU A 108 -10.99 6.33 8.05
CA LEU A 108 -11.14 6.89 9.40
C LEU A 108 -11.74 5.82 10.32
N ALA A 109 -10.99 5.41 11.33
CA ALA A 109 -11.38 4.41 12.30
C ALA A 109 -11.89 5.07 13.59
N ALA A 110 -13.11 4.75 13.98
CA ALA A 110 -13.70 5.24 15.23
C ALA A 110 -13.24 4.37 16.42
N PRO A 111 -12.55 4.92 17.43
CA PRO A 111 -12.04 4.12 18.53
C PRO A 111 -13.16 3.51 19.40
N PRO A 112 -12.94 2.30 19.98
CA PRO A 112 -13.86 1.73 20.95
C PRO A 112 -14.07 2.68 22.14
N GLY A 113 -15.33 2.98 22.48
CA GLY A 113 -15.66 3.85 23.61
C GLY A 113 -15.78 5.35 23.28
N GLY A 114 -15.65 5.72 22.00
CA GLY A 114 -15.81 7.10 21.54
C GLY A 114 -14.50 7.91 21.57
N GLY A 115 -14.49 9.03 20.84
CA GLY A 115 -13.31 9.87 20.63
C GLY A 115 -13.20 10.33 19.19
N ASP A 116 -12.12 11.06 18.89
CA ASP A 116 -11.85 11.51 17.53
C ASP A 116 -11.40 10.33 16.65
N PRO A 117 -11.93 10.20 15.41
CA PRO A 117 -11.48 9.17 14.49
C PRO A 117 -9.99 9.28 14.19
N VAL A 118 -9.33 8.12 14.08
CA VAL A 118 -7.92 8.04 13.67
C VAL A 118 -7.82 7.64 12.20
N TYR A 119 -6.88 8.24 11.49
CA TYR A 119 -6.61 7.93 10.09
C TYR A 119 -5.64 6.76 9.99
N LEU A 120 -6.10 5.66 9.40
CA LEU A 120 -5.34 4.42 9.28
C LEU A 120 -5.34 3.92 7.84
N PHE A 121 -4.34 3.10 7.52
CA PHE A 121 -4.27 2.31 6.30
C PHE A 121 -4.43 0.83 6.63
N GLY A 122 -5.05 0.10 5.73
CA GLY A 122 -5.10 -1.35 5.74
C GLY A 122 -4.98 -1.90 4.33
N CYS A 123 -4.69 -3.20 4.22
CA CYS A 123 -4.66 -3.90 2.95
C CYS A 123 -5.31 -5.27 3.07
N THR A 124 -5.86 -5.77 1.96
CA THR A 124 -6.51 -7.08 1.86
C THR A 124 -6.16 -7.74 0.52
N PRO A 125 -6.14 -9.08 0.42
CA PRO A 125 -6.03 -9.76 -0.88
C PRO A 125 -7.17 -9.39 -1.83
N VAL A 126 -6.93 -9.44 -3.15
CA VAL A 126 -7.93 -9.24 -4.23
C VAL A 126 -8.16 -10.49 -5.06
#